data_AF-A0AA88RA76-F1
#
_entry.id   AF-A0AA88RA76-F1
#
_cell.length_a   1.000
_cell.length_b   1.000
_cell.length_c   1.000
_cell.angle_alpha   90.00
_cell.angle_beta   90.00
_cell.angle_gamma   90.00
#
_symmetry.space_group_name_H-M   'P 1'
#
loop_
_entity.id
_entity.type
_entity.pdbx_description
1 polymer ?
#
loop_
_entity_poly.entity_id
_entity_poly.type
_entity_poly.pdbx_seq_one_letter_code
_entity_poly.pdbx_strand_id
1 'polypeptide(L)'
;MRMAMDGSLWGHLPVLVRANSKESVEYILQALWRTRKTGLDATDRDIFCEMLQLPNQSDLDPLLVCLRMLIRRCVYENINKDDIQKFFPSEVLPELQRLLTLLLQKFQREWREDILKDQVTVPRLKTMTWNMANENTDSTDPVAVINLKLQNDVPSNSGEVDVRFQLAKDTLQTMLSSMYSIRDQLSDTITLYTTLTRFTIQLQLSADQLDRRSINQ
;
A
#
# COMPACT_ATOMS: atom_id res chain seq x y z
N MET A 1 6.89 -13.46 -5.66
CA MET A 1 7.71 -13.02 -6.80
C MET A 1 8.77 -12.08 -6.25
N ARG A 2 10.04 -12.49 -6.31
CA ARG A 2 11.19 -11.78 -5.72
C ARG A 2 11.58 -10.68 -6.72
N MET A 3 11.28 -9.42 -6.40
CA MET A 3 11.71 -8.27 -7.21
C MET A 3 13.22 -8.18 -7.10
N ALA A 4 13.95 -8.58 -8.14
CA ALA A 4 15.36 -8.23 -8.29
C ALA A 4 15.42 -6.70 -8.40
N MET A 5 16.00 -6.05 -7.39
CA MET A 5 16.13 -4.60 -7.34
C MET A 5 17.39 -4.20 -8.08
N ASP A 6 17.25 -3.34 -9.08
CA ASP A 6 18.39 -2.69 -9.73
C ASP A 6 19.15 -1.81 -8.72
N GLY A 7 20.47 -1.83 -8.81
CA GLY A 7 21.39 -1.06 -7.95
C GLY A 7 21.20 0.46 -8.02
N SER A 8 20.38 0.98 -8.95
CA SER A 8 20.16 2.43 -9.12
C SER A 8 19.31 3.07 -8.03
N LEU A 9 18.35 2.34 -7.44
CA LEU A 9 17.42 2.90 -6.46
C LEU A 9 18.18 3.40 -5.23
N TRP A 10 19.13 2.62 -4.74
CA TRP A 10 19.83 2.87 -3.48
C TRP A 10 20.87 4.00 -3.55
N GLY A 11 21.18 4.48 -4.75
CA GLY A 11 22.15 5.56 -4.99
C GLY A 11 21.80 6.89 -4.33
N HIS A 12 20.56 7.07 -3.86
CA HIS A 12 20.10 8.28 -3.18
C HIS A 12 20.17 8.20 -1.65
N LEU A 13 20.33 7.00 -1.07
CA LEU A 13 20.49 6.84 0.38
C LEU A 13 21.68 7.60 0.97
N PRO A 14 22.85 7.72 0.30
CA PRO A 14 23.99 8.48 0.83
C PRO A 14 23.68 9.94 1.19
N VAL A 15 22.61 10.54 0.66
CA VAL A 15 22.15 11.88 1.05
C VAL A 15 21.85 11.97 2.55
N LEU A 16 21.41 10.86 3.17
CA LEU A 16 21.14 10.79 4.62
C LEU A 16 22.38 11.03 5.48
N VAL A 17 23.58 10.82 4.95
CA VAL A 17 24.83 11.10 5.68
C VAL A 17 24.99 12.60 5.94
N ARG A 18 24.32 13.46 5.16
CA ARG A 18 24.29 14.91 5.38
C ARG A 18 23.40 15.33 6.55
N ALA A 19 22.57 14.42 7.05
CA ALA A 19 21.74 14.70 8.22
C ALA A 19 22.65 14.94 9.44
N ASN A 20 22.41 16.04 10.14
CA ASN A 20 23.25 16.50 11.23
C ASN A 20 23.26 15.56 12.46
N SER A 21 22.34 14.58 12.52
CA SER A 21 22.23 13.65 13.64
C SER A 21 21.42 12.40 13.31
N LYS A 22 21.55 11.36 14.15
CA LYS A 22 20.71 10.16 14.10
C LYS A 22 19.22 10.52 14.28
N GLU A 23 18.94 11.49 15.15
CA GLU A 23 17.60 11.96 15.50
C GLU A 23 16.92 12.60 14.28
N SER A 24 17.68 13.23 13.39
CA SER A 24 17.15 13.80 12.14
C SER A 24 16.67 12.69 11.19
N VAL A 25 17.48 11.64 11.02
CA VAL A 25 17.10 10.45 10.20
C VAL A 25 15.89 9.75 10.82
N GLU A 26 15.87 9.64 12.15
CA GLU A 26 14.73 9.08 12.88
C GLU A 26 13.44 9.88 12.64
N TYR A 27 13.51 11.21 12.75
CA TYR A 27 12.38 12.09 12.50
C TYR A 27 11.83 11.93 11.08
N ILE A 28 12.71 11.89 10.07
CA ILE A 28 12.34 11.67 8.66
C ILE A 28 11.57 10.36 8.52
N LEU A 29 12.08 9.26 9.07
CA LEU A 29 11.42 7.94 8.99
C LEU A 29 10.03 7.95 9.66
N GLN A 30 9.92 8.56 10.84
CA GLN A 30 8.65 8.68 11.55
C GLN A 30 7.64 9.56 10.81
N ALA A 31 8.07 10.68 10.25
CA ALA A 31 7.21 11.55 9.45
C ALA A 31 6.72 10.80 8.19
N LEU A 32 7.60 10.10 7.47
CA LEU A 32 7.22 9.26 6.33
C LEU A 32 6.21 8.17 6.70
N TRP A 33 6.33 7.57 7.89
CA TRP A 33 5.33 6.63 8.39
C TRP A 33 3.98 7.31 8.68
N ARG A 34 4.00 8.43 9.41
CA ARG A 34 2.79 9.18 9.77
C ARG A 34 2.02 9.65 8.54
N THR A 35 2.72 10.14 7.53
CA THR A 35 2.14 10.66 6.29
C THR A 35 1.95 9.60 5.20
N ARG A 36 1.98 8.30 5.53
CA ARG A 36 1.90 7.21 4.54
C ARG A 36 0.59 7.18 3.74
N LYS A 37 -0.51 7.69 4.31
CA LYS A 37 -1.84 7.72 3.68
C LYS A 37 -2.15 9.06 2.98
N THR A 38 -1.56 10.14 3.47
CA THR A 38 -1.88 11.52 3.07
C THR A 38 -0.86 12.13 2.11
N GLY A 39 0.36 11.57 2.07
CA GLY A 39 1.50 12.23 1.43
C GLY A 39 2.15 13.26 2.36
N LEU A 40 3.40 13.59 2.05
CA LEU A 40 4.21 14.57 2.78
C LEU A 40 3.84 15.97 2.29
N ASP A 41 3.53 16.91 3.19
CA ASP A 41 3.18 18.28 2.82
C ASP A 41 4.41 19.15 2.51
N ALA A 42 4.19 20.38 2.05
CA ALA A 42 5.27 21.29 1.67
C ALA A 42 6.17 21.68 2.85
N THR A 43 5.59 21.86 4.05
CA THR A 43 6.33 22.26 5.25
C THR A 43 7.28 21.17 5.69
N ASP A 44 6.81 19.91 5.74
CA ASP A 44 7.65 18.76 6.07
C ASP A 44 8.77 18.57 5.03
N ARG A 45 8.48 18.83 3.74
CA ARG A 45 9.49 18.78 2.68
C ARG A 45 10.58 19.83 2.85
N ASP A 46 10.22 21.05 3.23
CA ASP A 46 11.17 22.12 3.51
C ASP A 46 12.07 21.76 4.69
N ILE A 47 11.48 21.26 5.79
CA ILE A 47 12.22 20.78 6.96
C ILE A 47 13.22 19.68 6.56
N PHE A 48 12.82 18.73 5.72
CA PHE A 48 13.71 17.67 5.25
C PHE A 48 14.85 18.21 4.39
N CYS A 49 14.57 19.18 3.52
CA CYS A 49 15.60 19.82 2.70
C CYS A 49 16.62 20.56 3.57
N GLU A 50 16.17 21.27 4.61
CA GLU A 50 17.05 21.93 5.57
C GLU A 50 17.91 20.92 6.34
N MET A 51 17.31 19.83 6.86
CA MET A 51 18.03 18.78 7.59
C MET A 51 19.08 18.07 6.72
N LEU A 52 18.80 17.87 5.44
CA LEU A 52 19.65 17.16 4.49
C LEU A 52 20.56 18.09 3.66
N GLN A 53 20.44 19.41 3.88
CA GLN A 53 21.18 20.44 3.17
C GLN A 53 21.02 20.31 1.64
N LEU A 54 19.78 20.12 1.19
CA LEU A 54 19.41 19.98 -0.22
C LEU A 54 18.98 21.33 -0.81
N PRO A 55 19.42 21.66 -2.04
CA PRO A 55 19.08 22.93 -2.67
C PRO A 55 17.65 22.97 -3.24
N ASN A 56 17.11 21.83 -3.68
CA ASN A 56 15.78 21.74 -4.28
C ASN A 56 14.94 20.63 -3.64
N GLN A 57 13.63 20.87 -3.53
CA GLN A 57 12.69 19.85 -3.09
C GLN A 57 12.56 18.67 -4.06
N SER A 58 12.82 18.86 -5.36
CA SER A 58 12.78 17.78 -6.37
C SER A 58 13.83 16.70 -6.10
N ASP A 59 14.96 17.08 -5.52
CA ASP A 59 16.07 16.17 -5.23
C ASP A 59 15.76 15.25 -4.05
N LEU A 60 14.71 15.58 -3.28
CA LEU A 60 14.22 14.80 -2.16
C LEU A 60 13.43 13.57 -2.63
N ASP A 61 12.71 13.64 -3.75
CA ASP A 61 11.75 12.61 -4.16
C ASP A 61 12.38 11.22 -4.33
N PRO A 62 13.54 11.05 -5.00
CA PRO A 62 14.20 9.75 -5.11
C PRO A 62 14.55 9.15 -3.74
N LEU A 63 15.02 9.99 -2.79
CA LEU A 63 15.30 9.56 -1.43
C LEU A 63 14.03 9.09 -0.71
N LEU A 64 12.93 9.84 -0.82
CA LEU A 64 11.67 9.45 -0.18
C LEU A 64 11.14 8.12 -0.73
N VAL A 65 11.32 7.85 -2.02
CA VAL A 65 10.95 6.55 -2.61
C VAL A 65 11.75 5.43 -1.96
N CYS A 66 13.07 5.59 -1.82
CA CYS A 66 13.94 4.60 -1.17
C CYS A 66 13.49 4.30 0.26
N LEU A 67 13.28 5.36 1.04
CA LEU A 67 12.88 5.25 2.44
C LEU A 67 11.49 4.62 2.58
N ARG A 68 10.52 5.03 1.77
CA ARG A 68 9.17 4.44 1.78
C ARG A 68 9.19 2.96 1.41
N MET A 69 10.03 2.57 0.46
CA MET A 69 10.21 1.15 0.12
C MET A 69 10.80 0.35 1.28
N LEU A 70 11.83 0.87 1.95
CA LEU A 70 12.41 0.23 3.14
C LEU A 70 11.39 0.07 4.26
N ILE A 71 10.66 1.13 4.57
CA ILE A 71 9.58 1.12 5.57
C ILE A 71 8.55 0.05 5.20
N ARG A 72 8.11 0.02 3.94
CA ARG A 72 7.11 -0.95 3.47
C ARG A 72 7.62 -2.38 3.60
N ARG A 73 8.85 -2.67 3.17
CA ARG A 73 9.41 -4.02 3.31
C ARG A 73 9.57 -4.43 4.76
N CYS A 74 10.08 -3.54 5.60
CA CYS A 74 10.28 -3.79 7.03
C CYS A 74 8.96 -4.14 7.75
N VAL A 75 7.88 -3.42 7.42
CA VAL A 75 6.60 -3.58 8.12
C VAL A 75 5.76 -4.71 7.54
N TYR A 76 5.60 -4.77 6.22
CA TYR A 76 4.64 -5.67 5.56
C TYR A 76 5.20 -7.04 5.20
N GLU A 77 6.50 -7.15 4.92
CA GLU A 77 7.10 -8.47 4.72
C GLU A 77 7.40 -9.03 6.12
N ASN A 78 6.98 -10.28 6.39
CA ASN A 78 7.11 -10.91 7.71
C ASN A 78 8.58 -11.33 8.00
N ILE A 79 9.46 -10.35 8.02
CA ILE A 79 10.91 -10.52 7.99
C ILE A 79 11.46 -10.44 9.40
N ASN A 80 12.34 -11.38 9.74
CA ASN A 80 13.01 -11.40 11.03
C ASN A 80 13.91 -10.16 11.17
N LYS A 81 14.15 -9.71 12.40
CA LYS A 81 14.98 -8.53 12.65
C LYS A 81 16.35 -8.63 11.96
N ASP A 82 16.94 -9.82 11.97
CA ASP A 82 18.27 -10.08 11.43
C ASP A 82 18.33 -10.07 9.89
N ASP A 83 17.17 -10.12 9.23
CA ASP A 83 17.07 -10.19 7.78
C ASP A 83 16.92 -8.80 7.12
N ILE A 84 16.67 -7.73 7.90
CA ILE A 84 16.52 -6.37 7.36
C ILE A 84 17.80 -5.90 6.65
N GLN A 85 18.96 -6.32 7.14
CA GLN A 85 20.24 -5.99 6.51
C GLN A 85 20.33 -6.51 5.07
N LYS A 86 19.59 -7.58 4.73
CA LYS A 86 19.58 -8.18 3.38
C LYS A 86 18.84 -7.33 2.34
N PHE A 87 18.13 -6.27 2.77
CA PHE A 87 17.49 -5.35 1.83
C PHE A 87 18.46 -4.41 1.13
N PHE A 88 19.60 -4.13 1.76
CA PHE A 88 20.56 -3.18 1.27
C PHE A 88 21.60 -3.91 0.44
N PRO A 89 21.87 -3.45 -0.80
CA PRO A 89 22.93 -4.03 -1.59
C PRO A 89 24.30 -3.45 -1.18
N SER A 90 25.37 -4.01 -1.73
CA SER A 90 26.76 -3.67 -1.35
C SER A 90 27.16 -2.22 -1.64
N GLU A 91 26.42 -1.51 -2.48
CA GLU A 91 26.70 -0.12 -2.86
C GLU A 91 26.34 0.86 -1.73
N VAL A 92 25.53 0.45 -0.76
CA VAL A 92 25.17 1.28 0.39
C VAL A 92 26.27 1.21 1.44
N LEU A 93 26.73 2.37 1.92
CA LEU A 93 27.75 2.46 2.96
C LEU A 93 27.37 1.62 4.20
N PRO A 94 28.27 0.78 4.75
CA PRO A 94 27.95 -0.11 5.86
C PRO A 94 27.43 0.62 7.11
N GLU A 95 27.94 1.81 7.41
CA GLU A 95 27.48 2.60 8.57
C GLU A 95 26.03 3.09 8.38
N LEU A 96 25.67 3.50 7.17
CA LEU A 96 24.31 3.91 6.85
C LEU A 96 23.35 2.71 6.89
N GLN A 97 23.78 1.56 6.36
CA GLN A 97 23.03 0.31 6.45
C GLN A 97 22.77 -0.08 7.92
N ARG A 98 23.79 0.04 8.78
CA ARG A 98 23.67 -0.23 10.22
C ARG A 98 22.69 0.73 10.90
N LEU A 99 22.81 2.03 10.62
CA LEU A 99 21.90 3.07 11.14
C LEU A 99 20.44 2.80 10.75
N LEU A 100 20.19 2.61 9.44
CA LEU A 100 18.84 2.36 8.93
C LEU A 100 18.27 1.05 9.45
N THR A 101 19.08 -0.01 9.50
CA THR A 101 18.66 -1.29 10.09
C THR A 101 18.23 -1.10 11.54
N LEU A 102 19.03 -0.39 12.36
CA LEU A 102 18.72 -0.15 13.76
C LEU A 102 17.42 0.64 13.94
N LEU A 103 17.21 1.70 13.16
CA LEU A 103 16.01 2.53 13.22
C LEU A 103 14.77 1.77 12.73
N LEU A 104 14.88 1.04 11.62
CA LEU A 104 13.77 0.22 11.09
C LEU A 104 13.37 -0.88 12.08
N GLN A 105 14.35 -1.58 12.68
CA GLN A 105 14.09 -2.56 13.74
C GLN A 105 13.43 -1.95 14.98
N LYS A 106 13.84 -0.72 15.36
CA LYS A 106 13.25 0.02 16.49
C LYS A 106 11.75 0.26 16.26
N PHE A 107 11.36 0.68 15.06
CA PHE A 107 9.96 1.03 14.75
C PHE A 107 9.09 -0.12 14.27
N GLN A 108 9.69 -1.23 13.82
CA GLN A 108 8.98 -2.33 13.17
C GLN A 108 7.75 -2.81 13.95
N ARG A 109 7.86 -2.96 15.28
CA ARG A 109 6.77 -3.46 16.12
C ARG A 109 5.60 -2.48 16.18
N GLU A 110 5.90 -1.23 16.54
CA GLU A 110 4.91 -0.15 16.65
C GLU A 110 4.18 0.05 15.33
N TRP A 111 4.91 0.11 14.21
CA TRP A 111 4.32 0.29 12.89
C TRP A 111 3.48 -0.91 12.45
N ARG A 112 3.84 -2.14 12.83
CA ARG A 112 2.97 -3.31 12.58
C ARG A 112 1.68 -3.22 13.38
N GLU A 113 1.74 -2.83 14.65
CA GLU A 113 0.55 -2.61 15.46
C GLU A 113 -0.33 -1.48 14.89
N ASP A 114 0.27 -0.40 14.40
CA ASP A 114 -0.43 0.66 13.69
C ASP A 114 -1.16 0.14 12.45
N ILE A 115 -0.54 -0.75 11.66
CA ILE A 115 -1.21 -1.39 10.51
C ILE A 115 -2.37 -2.27 10.96
N LEU A 116 -2.22 -3.01 12.06
CA LEU A 116 -3.29 -3.84 12.60
C LEU A 116 -4.47 -2.99 13.08
N LYS A 117 -4.21 -1.82 13.68
CA LYS A 117 -5.24 -0.84 14.07
C LYS A 117 -5.88 -0.16 12.85
N ASP A 118 -5.07 0.12 11.83
CA ASP A 118 -5.47 0.76 10.58
C ASP A 118 -6.24 -0.16 9.64
N GLN A 119 -6.23 -1.48 9.87
CA GLN A 119 -7.14 -2.38 9.20
C GLN A 119 -8.56 -1.98 9.61
N VAL A 120 -9.11 -1.01 8.85
CA VAL A 120 -10.54 -0.92 8.59
C VAL A 120 -10.92 -2.34 8.22
N THR A 121 -11.50 -3.04 9.19
CA THR A 121 -11.90 -4.41 9.00
C THR A 121 -13.05 -4.32 8.02
N VAL A 122 -12.76 -4.46 6.73
CA VAL A 122 -13.80 -4.50 5.71
C VAL A 122 -14.47 -5.84 5.94
N PRO A 123 -15.71 -5.87 6.47
CA PRO A 123 -16.36 -7.13 6.73
C PRO A 123 -16.51 -7.88 5.41
N ARG A 124 -16.12 -9.16 5.40
CA ARG A 124 -16.35 -10.02 4.25
C ARG A 124 -17.77 -10.53 4.28
N LEU A 125 -18.46 -10.43 3.15
CA LEU A 125 -19.74 -11.07 2.97
C LEU A 125 -19.53 -12.59 2.93
N LYS A 126 -20.05 -13.32 3.92
CA LYS A 126 -20.00 -14.78 4.01
C LYS A 126 -21.20 -15.43 3.36
N THR A 127 -22.39 -14.86 3.56
CA THR A 127 -23.63 -15.42 3.02
C THR A 127 -24.62 -14.30 2.78
N MET A 128 -25.38 -14.40 1.69
CA MET A 128 -26.50 -13.52 1.38
C MET A 128 -27.73 -14.40 1.16
N THR A 129 -28.83 -14.09 1.85
CA THR A 129 -30.13 -14.73 1.60
C THR A 129 -31.18 -13.66 1.34
N TRP A 130 -32.19 -14.00 0.55
CA TRP A 130 -33.27 -13.10 0.21
C TRP A 130 -34.62 -13.80 0.36
N ASN A 131 -35.65 -13.03 0.73
CA ASN A 131 -37.04 -13.46 0.68
C ASN A 131 -37.93 -12.30 0.24
N MET A 132 -39.11 -12.60 -0.31
CA MET A 132 -40.14 -11.58 -0.50
C MET A 132 -40.90 -11.40 0.82
N ALA A 133 -41.16 -10.16 1.21
CA ALA A 133 -42.06 -9.90 2.32
C ALA A 133 -43.47 -10.36 1.91
N ASN A 134 -44.02 -11.36 2.60
CA ASN A 134 -45.38 -11.82 2.34
C ASN A 134 -46.39 -10.85 2.98
N GLU A 135 -47.38 -10.52 2.14
CA GLU A 135 -48.53 -9.66 2.36
C GLU A 135 -49.21 -9.87 3.73
N ASN A 136 -49.22 -8.84 4.56
CA ASN A 136 -50.25 -8.60 5.57
C ASN A 136 -50.52 -7.08 5.76
N THR A 137 -50.18 -6.27 4.76
CA THR A 137 -50.37 -4.82 4.79
C THR A 137 -50.94 -4.38 3.46
N ASP A 138 -51.97 -3.52 3.50
CA ASP A 138 -52.74 -2.94 2.38
C ASP A 138 -51.92 -2.08 1.39
N SER A 139 -50.63 -2.37 1.18
CA SER A 139 -49.70 -1.65 0.32
C SER A 139 -49.31 -2.51 -0.88
N THR A 140 -49.59 -2.01 -2.09
CA THR A 140 -49.62 -2.75 -3.37
C THR A 140 -48.24 -3.12 -3.97
N ASP A 141 -47.12 -2.77 -3.33
CA ASP A 141 -45.79 -2.93 -3.93
C ASP A 141 -44.97 -4.07 -3.31
N PRO A 142 -44.44 -5.02 -4.11
CA PRO A 142 -43.63 -6.11 -3.61
C PRO A 142 -42.27 -5.60 -3.12
N VAL A 143 -41.89 -5.99 -1.90
CA VAL A 143 -40.63 -5.60 -1.24
C VAL A 143 -39.76 -6.84 -1.01
N ALA A 144 -38.48 -6.74 -1.39
CA ALA A 144 -37.48 -7.79 -1.16
C ALA A 144 -36.77 -7.56 0.18
N VAL A 145 -36.67 -8.58 1.02
CA VAL A 145 -35.89 -8.57 2.26
C VAL A 145 -34.57 -9.27 2.01
N ILE A 146 -33.47 -8.56 2.22
CA ILE A 146 -32.11 -9.07 2.07
C ILE A 146 -31.48 -9.25 3.45
N ASN A 147 -30.82 -10.39 3.65
CA ASN A 147 -30.03 -10.69 4.84
C ASN A 147 -28.58 -10.94 4.42
N LEU A 148 -27.65 -10.23 5.04
CA LEU A 148 -26.21 -10.37 4.83
C LEU A 148 -25.57 -10.89 6.11
N LYS A 149 -24.78 -11.95 6.00
CA LYS A 149 -23.89 -12.43 7.04
C LYS A 149 -22.48 -11.92 6.77
N LEU A 150 -21.95 -11.13 7.69
CA LEU A 150 -20.66 -10.49 7.59
C LEU A 150 -19.66 -11.12 8.56
N GLN A 151 -18.42 -11.34 8.10
CA GLN A 151 -17.33 -11.89 8.89
C GLN A 151 -16.13 -10.93 8.91
N ASN A 152 -15.56 -10.72 10.10
CA ASN A 152 -14.35 -9.95 10.28
C ASN A 152 -13.12 -10.87 10.23
N ASP A 153 -12.06 -10.44 9.55
CA ASP A 153 -10.80 -11.20 9.39
C ASP A 153 -9.89 -11.15 10.65
N VAL A 154 -10.36 -10.57 11.76
CA VAL A 154 -9.56 -10.40 12.99
C VAL A 154 -9.67 -11.66 13.87
N PRO A 155 -8.55 -12.33 14.22
CA PRO A 155 -8.55 -13.59 14.99
C PRO A 155 -9.21 -13.50 16.37
N SER A 156 -9.26 -12.32 16.98
CA SER A 156 -9.70 -12.09 18.35
C SER A 156 -11.17 -11.66 18.48
N ASN A 157 -11.91 -11.51 17.38
CA ASN A 157 -13.31 -11.06 17.42
C ASN A 157 -14.15 -11.68 16.28
N SER A 158 -14.26 -13.01 16.25
CA SER A 158 -14.95 -13.77 15.19
C SER A 158 -16.49 -13.70 15.27
N GLY A 159 -17.05 -12.56 15.68
CA GLY A 159 -18.50 -12.36 15.71
C GLY A 159 -19.05 -12.23 14.30
N GLU A 160 -19.96 -13.13 13.92
CA GLU A 160 -20.78 -12.93 12.72
C GLU A 160 -21.72 -11.75 12.97
N VAL A 161 -21.75 -10.80 12.03
CA VAL A 161 -22.70 -9.68 12.06
C VAL A 161 -23.78 -9.94 11.03
N ASP A 162 -25.03 -10.05 11.48
CA ASP A 162 -26.20 -10.20 10.61
C ASP A 162 -26.80 -8.81 10.33
N VAL A 163 -26.89 -8.45 9.05
CA VAL A 163 -27.52 -7.20 8.60
C VAL A 163 -28.75 -7.54 7.77
N ARG A 164 -29.91 -6.96 8.13
CA ARG A 164 -31.18 -7.14 7.41
C ARG A 164 -31.75 -5.79 6.97
N PHE A 165 -32.16 -5.70 5.72
CA PHE A 165 -32.82 -4.52 5.18
C PHE A 165 -33.84 -4.89 4.09
N GLN A 166 -34.71 -3.95 3.77
CA GLN A 166 -35.78 -4.11 2.79
C GLN A 166 -35.53 -3.19 1.61
N LEU A 167 -35.78 -3.69 0.40
CA LEU A 167 -35.63 -2.94 -0.84
C LEU A 167 -36.90 -3.02 -1.68
N ALA A 168 -37.34 -1.86 -2.18
CA ALA A 168 -38.31 -1.80 -3.25
C ALA A 168 -37.66 -2.20 -4.60
N LYS A 169 -38.50 -2.53 -5.59
CA LYS A 169 -38.08 -3.00 -6.91
C LYS A 169 -37.09 -2.06 -7.61
N ASP A 170 -37.38 -0.77 -7.61
CA ASP A 170 -36.58 0.29 -8.22
C ASP A 170 -35.19 0.43 -7.57
N THR A 171 -35.15 0.35 -6.24
CA THR A 171 -33.93 0.41 -5.43
C THR A 171 -33.06 -0.83 -5.68
N LEU A 172 -33.67 -2.01 -5.74
CA LEU A 172 -32.98 -3.25 -6.08
C LEU A 172 -32.38 -3.19 -7.50
N GLN A 173 -33.13 -2.67 -8.47
CA GLN A 173 -32.64 -2.50 -9.85
C GLN A 173 -31.45 -1.53 -9.92
N THR A 174 -31.50 -0.43 -9.16
CA THR A 174 -30.40 0.53 -9.05
C THR A 174 -29.16 -0.12 -8.43
N MET A 175 -29.34 -0.91 -7.37
CA MET A 175 -28.27 -1.67 -6.73
C MET A 175 -27.63 -2.69 -7.67
N LEU A 176 -28.42 -3.44 -8.45
CA LEU A 176 -27.89 -4.37 -9.44
C LEU A 176 -27.09 -3.66 -10.52
N SER A 177 -27.59 -2.51 -11.00
CA SER A 177 -26.90 -1.70 -12.01
C SER A 177 -25.55 -1.20 -11.51
N SER A 178 -25.47 -0.76 -10.25
CA SER A 178 -24.19 -0.33 -9.65
C SER A 178 -23.24 -1.52 -9.44
N MET A 179 -23.73 -2.69 -9.02
CA MET A 179 -22.91 -3.90 -8.90
C MET A 179 -22.32 -4.33 -10.24
N TYR A 180 -23.09 -4.25 -11.33
CA TYR A 180 -22.58 -4.50 -12.68
C TYR A 180 -21.49 -3.50 -13.08
N SER A 181 -21.71 -2.21 -12.82
CA SER A 181 -20.68 -1.19 -13.10
C SER A 181 -19.40 -1.41 -12.27
N ILE A 182 -19.52 -1.77 -10.99
CA ILE A 182 -18.37 -2.10 -10.13
C ILE A 182 -17.63 -3.32 -10.67
N ARG A 183 -18.34 -4.37 -11.11
CA ARG A 183 -17.73 -5.55 -11.74
C ARG A 183 -16.92 -5.16 -12.98
N ASP A 184 -17.50 -4.32 -13.83
CA ASP A 184 -16.85 -3.90 -15.07
C ASP A 184 -15.61 -3.04 -14.78
N GLN A 185 -15.70 -2.09 -13.84
CA GLN A 185 -14.55 -1.30 -13.37
C GLN A 185 -13.44 -2.17 -12.79
N LEU A 186 -13.78 -3.18 -11.98
CA LEU A 186 -12.79 -4.11 -11.41
C LEU A 186 -12.17 -5.01 -12.50
N SER A 187 -12.95 -5.42 -13.50
CA SER A 187 -12.46 -6.21 -14.63
C SER A 187 -11.49 -5.41 -15.50
N ASP A 188 -11.82 -4.16 -15.81
CA ASP A 188 -10.98 -3.24 -16.56
C ASP A 188 -9.71 -2.89 -15.79
N THR A 189 -9.82 -2.69 -14.48
CA THR A 189 -8.67 -2.40 -13.61
C THR A 189 -7.70 -3.59 -13.55
N ILE A 190 -8.19 -4.82 -13.43
CA ILE A 190 -7.36 -6.05 -13.49
C ILE A 190 -6.72 -6.20 -14.88
N THR A 191 -7.43 -5.83 -15.94
CA THR A 191 -6.93 -5.83 -17.32
C THR A 191 -5.86 -4.74 -17.51
N LEU A 192 -6.02 -3.56 -16.91
CA LEU A 192 -5.03 -2.48 -16.90
C LEU A 192 -3.79 -2.86 -16.09
N TYR A 193 -3.92 -3.47 -14.90
CA TYR A 193 -2.77 -3.92 -14.13
C TYR A 193 -1.96 -4.99 -14.87
N THR A 194 -2.62 -5.93 -15.54
CA THR A 194 -1.96 -6.96 -16.37
C THR A 194 -1.39 -6.41 -17.67
N THR A 195 -2.04 -5.43 -18.30
CA THR A 195 -1.55 -4.79 -19.52
C THR A 195 -0.40 -3.82 -19.23
N LEU A 196 -0.46 -3.06 -18.13
CA LEU A 196 0.64 -2.21 -17.65
C LEU A 196 1.83 -3.06 -17.23
N THR A 197 1.63 -4.19 -16.52
CA THR A 197 2.77 -5.10 -16.26
C THR A 197 3.35 -5.67 -17.55
N ARG A 198 2.52 -6.03 -18.54
CA ARG A 198 3.03 -6.46 -19.87
C ARG A 198 3.77 -5.35 -20.61
N PHE A 199 3.29 -4.11 -20.57
CA PHE A 199 3.94 -2.96 -21.21
C PHE A 199 5.26 -2.62 -20.53
N THR A 200 5.29 -2.62 -19.20
CA THR A 200 6.52 -2.41 -18.42
C THR A 200 7.54 -3.52 -18.68
N ILE A 201 7.10 -4.78 -18.78
CA ILE A 201 7.98 -5.91 -19.14
C ILE A 201 8.49 -5.77 -20.59
N GLN A 202 7.65 -5.34 -21.54
CA GLN A 202 8.04 -5.09 -22.94
C GLN A 202 9.03 -3.93 -23.08
N LEU A 203 8.84 -2.85 -22.31
CA LEU A 203 9.77 -1.72 -22.27
C LEU A 203 11.12 -2.14 -21.67
N GLN A 204 11.11 -2.97 -20.62
CA GLN A 204 12.34 -3.52 -20.03
C GLN A 204 13.07 -4.44 -21.01
N LEU A 205 12.37 -5.36 -21.67
CA LEU A 205 12.95 -6.24 -22.70
C LEU A 205 13.49 -5.46 -23.89
N SER A 206 12.83 -4.36 -24.28
CA SER A 206 13.29 -3.50 -25.38
C SER A 206 14.53 -2.70 -24.97
N ALA A 207 14.61 -2.22 -23.74
CA ALA A 207 15.79 -1.57 -23.18
C ALA A 207 16.98 -2.53 -23.12
N ASP A 208 16.77 -3.76 -22.66
CA ASP A 208 17.82 -4.80 -22.57
C ASP A 208 18.35 -5.21 -23.96
N GLN A 209 17.51 -5.19 -24.99
CA GLN A 209 17.93 -5.48 -26.37
C GLN A 209 18.72 -4.34 -27.02
N LEU A 210 18.41 -3.09 -26.65
CA LEU A 210 19.16 -1.91 -27.10
C LEU A 210 20.56 -1.88 -26.46
N ASP A 211 20.67 -2.22 -25.18
CA ASP A 211 21.94 -2.22 -24.46
C ASP A 211 22.88 -3.32 -24.99
N ARG A 212 22.33 -4.52 -25.29
CA ARG A 212 23.10 -5.61 -25.92
C ARG A 212 23.57 -5.30 -27.35
N ARG A 213 22.87 -4.44 -28.08
CA ARG A 213 23.30 -4.02 -29.43
C ARG A 213 24.42 -2.98 -29.38
N SER A 214 24.45 -2.13 -28.37
CA SER A 214 25.53 -1.16 -28.15
C SER A 214 26.85 -1.80 -27.69
N ILE A 215 26.82 -3.01 -27.12
CA ILE A 215 28.03 -3.72 -26.65
C ILE A 215 28.69 -4.56 -27.76
N ASN A 216 27.99 -4.85 -28.86
CA ASN A 216 28.48 -5.66 -29.98
C ASN A 216 28.84 -4.83 -31.24
N GLN A 217 29.01 -3.51 -31.07
CA GLN A 217 29.58 -2.58 -32.06
C GLN A 217 30.87 -1.98 -31.52
#